data_AF-A0A3N0YRF2-F1
#
_entry.id   AF-A0A3N0YRF2-F1
#
_cell.length_a   1.000
_cell.length_b   1.000
_cell.length_c   1.000
_cell.angle_alpha   90.00
_cell.angle_beta   90.00
_cell.angle_gamma   90.00
#
_symmetry.space_group_name_H-M   'P 1'
#
loop_
_entity.id
_entity.type
_entity.pdbx_description
1 polymer ?
#
loop_
_entity_poly.entity_id
_entity_poly.type
_entity_poly.pdbx_seq_one_letter_code
_entity_poly.pdbx_strand_id
1 'polypeptide(L)'
;MGPGVAIKVGVNVDPEDSGQIACVAASDSFAAMIHPAVVKFFFHRDKVNWRKRPTPSGPDGQLSSDQNRLVSYRIVLEWALQGETLGRGNRKPLPSCVVGTIRQRYPSESGVYVGFQELHEAMDM
;
A
#
# COMPACT_ATOMS: atom_id res chain seq x y z
N MET A 1 28.85 -27.52 3.12
CA MET A 1 28.62 -26.62 1.96
C MET A 1 27.63 -27.32 1.03
N GLY A 2 26.34 -26.97 1.11
CA GLY A 2 25.32 -27.48 0.18
C GLY A 2 25.23 -26.57 -1.05
N PRO A 3 24.91 -27.11 -2.25
CA PRO A 3 24.77 -26.29 -3.44
C PRO A 3 23.53 -25.41 -3.33
N GLY A 4 23.71 -24.10 -3.47
CA GLY A 4 22.62 -23.13 -3.49
C GLY A 4 21.79 -23.29 -4.75
N VAL A 5 20.48 -23.50 -4.59
CA VAL A 5 19.51 -23.48 -5.68
C VAL A 5 19.25 -22.03 -6.07
N ALA A 6 19.72 -21.61 -7.24
CA ALA A 6 19.40 -20.31 -7.81
C ALA A 6 18.03 -20.40 -8.50
N ILE A 7 16.99 -19.86 -7.86
CA ILE A 7 15.68 -19.68 -8.51
C ILE A 7 15.77 -18.45 -9.41
N LYS A 8 15.90 -18.67 -10.72
CA LYS A 8 15.68 -17.62 -11.73
C LYS A 8 14.19 -17.34 -11.80
N VAL A 9 13.74 -16.27 -11.16
CA VAL A 9 12.39 -15.74 -11.38
C VAL A 9 12.42 -14.97 -12.70
N GLY A 10 12.11 -15.67 -13.80
CA GLY A 10 11.80 -15.03 -15.07
C GLY A 10 10.41 -14.44 -14.98
N VAL A 11 10.29 -13.11 -15.00
CA VAL A 11 9.00 -12.46 -15.27
C VAL A 11 8.84 -12.47 -16.78
N ASN A 12 8.01 -13.38 -17.30
CA ASN A 12 7.49 -13.26 -18.66
C ASN A 12 6.54 -12.06 -18.66
N VAL A 13 6.96 -10.97 -19.29
CA VAL A 13 6.06 -9.87 -19.65
C VAL A 13 5.53 -10.22 -21.03
N ASP A 14 4.30 -10.71 -21.08
CA ASP A 14 3.61 -10.98 -22.34
C ASP A 14 3.46 -9.69 -23.15
N PRO A 15 3.88 -9.67 -24.43
CA PRO A 15 3.87 -8.47 -25.24
C PRO A 15 2.60 -8.42 -26.11
N GLU A 16 1.42 -8.35 -25.51
CA GLU A 16 0.18 -8.04 -26.24
C GLU A 16 -0.95 -7.71 -25.26
N ASP A 17 -1.19 -6.43 -24.98
CA ASP A 17 -2.50 -6.02 -24.46
C ASP A 17 -2.96 -4.71 -25.10
N SER A 18 -4.03 -4.87 -25.87
CA SER A 18 -4.75 -3.87 -26.62
C SER A 18 -5.51 -2.91 -25.71
N GLY A 19 -4.96 -1.71 -25.50
CA GLY A 19 -5.71 -0.45 -25.46
C GLY A 19 -6.83 -0.24 -24.43
N GLN A 20 -7.02 -1.10 -23.43
CA GLN A 20 -7.83 -0.81 -22.25
C GLN A 20 -6.92 -0.64 -21.04
N ILE A 21 -6.85 0.57 -20.49
CA ILE A 21 -6.12 0.81 -19.24
C ILE A 21 -6.93 0.18 -18.10
N ALA A 22 -6.71 -1.12 -17.88
CA ALA A 22 -7.28 -1.84 -16.75
C ALA A 22 -6.71 -1.29 -15.44
N CYS A 23 -7.54 -1.18 -14.41
CA CYS A 23 -7.05 -0.76 -13.11
C CYS A 23 -6.10 -1.80 -12.53
N VAL A 24 -4.94 -1.36 -12.03
CA VAL A 24 -3.96 -2.21 -11.33
C VAL A 24 -4.56 -2.99 -10.15
N ALA A 25 -5.66 -2.48 -9.56
CA ALA A 25 -6.39 -3.14 -8.49
C ALA A 25 -7.09 -4.44 -8.90
N ALA A 26 -7.23 -4.70 -10.21
CA ALA A 26 -7.74 -5.96 -10.74
C ALA A 26 -6.70 -7.09 -10.73
N SER A 27 -5.42 -6.78 -10.47
CA SER A 27 -4.36 -7.79 -10.43
C SER A 27 -4.35 -8.60 -9.13
N ASP A 28 -4.01 -9.89 -9.21
CA ASP A 28 -3.85 -10.76 -8.04
C ASP A 28 -2.73 -10.27 -7.11
N SER A 29 -1.65 -9.72 -7.69
CA SER A 29 -0.56 -9.10 -6.95
C SER A 29 -1.07 -7.97 -6.05
N PHE A 30 -1.98 -7.14 -6.55
CA PHE A 30 -2.59 -6.09 -5.76
C PHE A 30 -3.45 -6.65 -4.62
N ALA A 31 -4.30 -7.64 -4.91
CA ALA A 31 -5.16 -8.27 -3.92
C ALA A 31 -4.34 -8.91 -2.78
N ALA A 32 -3.21 -9.55 -3.11
CA ALA A 32 -2.29 -10.13 -2.13
C ALA A 32 -1.64 -9.07 -1.23
N MET A 33 -1.22 -7.93 -1.79
CA MET A 33 -0.58 -6.85 -1.03
C MET A 33 -1.50 -6.24 0.03
N ILE A 34 -2.79 -6.09 -0.28
CA ILE A 34 -3.76 -5.50 0.65
C ILE A 34 -4.44 -6.56 1.54
N HIS A 35 -3.98 -7.80 1.53
CA HIS A 35 -4.52 -8.86 2.40
C HIS A 35 -4.23 -8.56 3.88
N PRO A 36 -5.19 -8.76 4.83
CA PRO A 36 -5.04 -8.39 6.23
C PRO A 36 -3.81 -8.96 6.90
N ALA A 37 -3.42 -10.19 6.56
CA ALA A 37 -2.21 -10.81 7.10
C ALA A 37 -0.93 -10.08 6.64
N VAL A 38 -0.87 -9.67 5.37
CA VAL A 38 0.26 -8.92 4.81
C VAL A 38 0.30 -7.51 5.39
N VAL A 39 -0.85 -6.83 5.43
CA VAL A 39 -1.01 -5.51 6.05
C VAL A 39 -0.56 -5.54 7.51
N LYS A 40 -0.99 -6.53 8.28
CA LYS A 40 -0.58 -6.72 9.68
C LYS A 40 0.93 -6.94 9.80
N PHE A 41 1.52 -7.76 8.94
CA PHE A 41 2.97 -7.95 8.91
C PHE A 41 3.72 -6.63 8.64
N PHE A 42 3.28 -5.87 7.63
CA PHE A 42 3.88 -4.59 7.27
C PHE A 42 3.72 -3.51 8.34
N PHE A 43 2.61 -3.51 9.10
CA PHE A 43 2.44 -2.62 10.25
C PHE A 43 3.49 -2.87 11.33
N HIS A 44 3.86 -4.13 11.58
CA HIS A 44 4.84 -4.45 12.62
C HIS A 44 6.28 -4.41 12.11
N ARG A 45 6.53 -4.32 10.80
CA ARG A 45 7.88 -4.18 10.28
C ARG A 45 8.54 -2.89 10.79
N ASP A 46 9.80 -2.96 11.19
CA ASP A 46 10.55 -1.77 11.60
C ASP A 46 10.73 -0.82 10.42
N LYS A 47 10.44 0.46 10.65
CA LYS A 47 10.53 1.51 9.65
C LYS A 47 11.51 2.57 10.15
N VAL A 48 12.44 2.95 9.28
CA VAL A 48 13.63 3.77 9.58
C VAL A 48 13.30 5.13 10.25
N ASN A 49 12.06 5.62 10.14
CA ASN A 49 11.68 6.98 10.58
C ASN A 49 10.50 7.03 11.57
N TRP A 50 10.24 5.97 12.33
CA TRP A 50 9.20 6.01 13.36
C TRP A 50 9.72 6.68 14.63
N ARG A 51 9.25 7.93 14.91
CA ARG A 51 9.50 8.60 16.20
C ARG A 51 8.99 7.79 17.40
N LYS A 52 7.83 7.14 17.21
CA LYS A 52 7.23 6.19 18.15
C LYS A 52 6.51 5.12 17.34
N ARG A 53 6.64 3.85 17.74
CA ARG A 53 5.94 2.74 17.07
C ARG A 53 4.42 2.92 17.28
N PRO A 54 3.60 3.04 16.23
CA PRO A 54 2.16 2.99 16.35
C PRO A 54 1.73 1.64 16.94
N THR A 55 0.78 1.70 17.84
CA THR A 55 0.15 0.54 18.48
C THR A 55 -1.17 0.24 17.77
N PRO A 56 -1.56 -1.04 17.62
CA PRO A 56 -2.89 -1.39 17.15
C PRO A 56 -3.96 -0.70 18.01
N SER A 57 -4.99 -0.16 17.37
CA SER A 57 -6.11 0.54 18.03
C SER A 57 -7.47 -0.10 17.78
N GLY A 58 -7.49 -1.28 17.15
CA GLY A 58 -8.69 -2.08 16.97
C GLY A 58 -8.95 -3.01 18.16
N PRO A 59 -10.09 -3.73 18.14
CA PRO A 59 -10.44 -4.70 19.18
C PRO A 59 -9.42 -5.85 19.23
N ASP A 60 -9.27 -6.46 20.41
CA ASP A 60 -8.41 -7.63 20.64
C ASP A 60 -6.94 -7.46 20.17
N GLY A 61 -6.44 -6.23 20.23
CA GLY A 61 -5.09 -5.88 19.77
C GLY A 61 -4.91 -5.99 18.25
N GLN A 62 -6.00 -6.06 17.48
CA GLN A 62 -5.95 -6.00 16.02
C GLN A 62 -5.83 -4.56 15.52
N LEU A 63 -5.47 -4.43 14.25
CA LEU A 63 -5.46 -3.12 13.59
C LEU A 63 -6.89 -2.64 13.36
N SER A 64 -7.14 -1.36 13.62
CA SER A 64 -8.39 -0.72 13.22
C SER A 64 -8.49 -0.68 11.69
N SER A 65 -9.70 -0.50 11.17
CA SER A 65 -9.91 -0.33 9.72
C SER A 65 -9.08 0.83 9.15
N ASP A 66 -8.99 1.92 9.90
CA ASP A 66 -8.17 3.09 9.54
C ASP A 66 -6.68 2.77 9.47
N GLN A 67 -6.17 2.01 10.43
CA GLN A 67 -4.78 1.55 10.42
C GLN A 67 -4.51 0.61 9.24
N ASN A 68 -5.40 -0.35 8.98
CA ASN A 68 -5.29 -1.24 7.84
C ASN A 68 -5.27 -0.46 6.51
N ARG A 69 -6.16 0.53 6.37
CA ARG A 69 -6.26 1.40 5.20
C ARG A 69 -4.99 2.23 5.00
N LEU A 70 -4.50 2.89 6.05
CA LEU A 70 -3.27 3.69 5.98
C LEU A 70 -2.05 2.85 5.60
N VAL A 71 -1.91 1.67 6.18
CA VAL A 71 -0.81 0.75 5.83
C VAL A 71 -0.96 0.25 4.40
N SER A 72 -2.17 -0.06 3.95
CA SER A 72 -2.42 -0.49 2.56
C SER A 72 -2.02 0.57 1.54
N TYR A 73 -2.37 1.85 1.76
CA TYR A 73 -1.91 2.94 0.89
C TYR A 73 -0.39 2.99 0.82
N ARG A 74 0.26 2.81 1.97
CA ARG A 74 1.71 2.83 2.05
C ARG A 74 2.36 1.64 1.33
N ILE A 75 1.84 0.42 1.48
CA ILE A 75 2.36 -0.77 0.79
C ILE A 75 2.31 -0.55 -0.72
N VAL A 76 1.17 -0.09 -1.23
CA VAL A 76 0.98 0.13 -2.67
C VAL A 76 1.91 1.23 -3.19
N LEU A 77 2.12 2.29 -2.41
CA LEU A 77 3.04 3.35 -2.79
C LEU A 77 4.51 2.89 -2.75
N GLU A 78 4.92 2.14 -1.71
CA GLU A 78 6.25 1.52 -1.65
C GLU A 78 6.47 0.53 -2.81
N TRP A 79 5.44 -0.19 -3.22
CA TRP A 79 5.48 -1.07 -4.39
C TRP A 79 5.66 -0.30 -5.70
N ALA A 80 4.88 0.79 -5.89
CA ALA A 80 4.99 1.64 -7.07
C ALA A 80 6.36 2.35 -7.18
N LEU A 81 7.01 2.61 -6.04
CA LEU A 81 8.34 3.23 -5.96
C LEU A 81 9.50 2.26 -6.24
N GLN A 82 9.23 0.96 -6.44
CA GLN A 82 10.23 -0.05 -6.86
C GLN A 82 11.56 -0.03 -6.06
N GLY A 83 11.50 0.24 -4.76
CA GLY A 83 12.66 0.25 -3.87
C GLY A 83 13.24 1.64 -3.58
N GLU A 84 12.72 2.70 -4.20
CA GLU A 84 13.00 4.06 -3.77
C GLU A 84 12.46 4.35 -2.37
N THR A 85 13.09 5.31 -1.68
CA THR A 85 12.68 5.70 -0.33
C THR A 85 11.37 6.49 -0.36
N LEU A 86 10.42 6.07 0.49
CA LEU A 86 9.19 6.81 0.69
C LEU A 86 9.48 8.07 1.54
N GLY A 87 9.56 9.21 0.88
CA GLY A 87 9.91 10.51 1.47
C GLY A 87 9.29 11.70 0.74
N ARG A 88 9.66 12.92 1.16
CA ARG A 88 9.23 14.17 0.49
C ARG A 88 9.60 14.12 -1.00
N GLY A 89 8.65 14.40 -1.89
CA GLY A 89 8.83 14.33 -3.35
C GLY A 89 8.44 12.98 -3.97
N ASN A 90 8.58 11.89 -3.22
CA ASN A 90 8.22 10.53 -3.64
C ASN A 90 6.84 10.08 -3.13
N ARG A 91 6.20 10.87 -2.27
CA ARG A 91 4.78 10.68 -1.95
C ARG A 91 3.96 11.12 -3.15
N LYS A 92 3.15 10.23 -3.69
CA LYS A 92 2.28 10.51 -4.84
C LYS A 92 0.84 10.13 -4.50
N PRO A 93 -0.16 10.85 -5.04
CA PRO A 93 -1.54 10.43 -4.94
C PRO A 93 -1.73 9.08 -5.63
N LEU A 94 -2.46 8.17 -4.99
CA LEU A 94 -2.82 6.89 -5.59
C LEU A 94 -4.01 7.06 -6.55
N PRO A 95 -4.11 6.25 -7.63
CA PRO A 95 -5.26 6.26 -8.53
C PRO A 95 -6.58 6.00 -7.80
N SER A 96 -7.68 6.60 -8.28
CA SER A 96 -9.01 6.47 -7.66
C SER A 96 -9.48 5.02 -7.54
N CYS A 97 -9.17 4.18 -8.52
CA CYS A 97 -9.57 2.77 -8.52
C CYS A 97 -8.85 1.95 -7.43
N VAL A 98 -7.58 2.27 -7.15
CA VAL A 98 -6.82 1.71 -6.02
C VAL A 98 -7.42 2.18 -4.70
N VAL A 99 -7.67 3.48 -4.57
CA VAL A 99 -8.26 4.07 -3.36
C VAL A 99 -9.63 3.48 -3.07
N GLY A 100 -10.49 3.36 -4.08
CA GLY A 100 -11.81 2.76 -3.98
C GLY A 100 -11.75 1.32 -3.47
N THR A 101 -10.89 0.49 -4.07
CA THR A 101 -10.74 -0.91 -3.68
C THR A 101 -10.25 -1.06 -2.24
N ILE A 102 -9.28 -0.23 -1.82
CA ILE A 102 -8.78 -0.24 -0.42
C ILE A 102 -9.88 0.20 0.55
N ARG A 103 -10.67 1.23 0.21
CA ARG A 103 -11.78 1.72 1.06
C ARG A 103 -12.93 0.71 1.17
N GLN A 104 -13.19 -0.05 0.12
CA GLN A 104 -14.16 -1.15 0.16
C GLN A 104 -13.69 -2.27 1.10
N ARG A 105 -12.38 -2.59 1.08
CA ARG A 105 -11.80 -3.60 1.97
C ARG A 105 -11.70 -3.15 3.42
N TYR A 106 -11.35 -1.88 3.64
CA TYR A 106 -11.12 -1.27 4.95
C TYR A 106 -11.95 0.01 5.10
N PRO A 107 -13.27 -0.13 5.28
CA PRO A 107 -14.19 1.00 5.32
C PRO A 107 -14.01 1.86 6.56
N SER A 108 -14.24 3.17 6.42
CA SER A 108 -14.37 4.09 7.56
C SER A 108 -15.74 3.89 8.22
N GLU A 109 -15.78 3.82 9.55
CA GLU A 109 -17.04 3.71 10.30
C GLU A 109 -17.95 4.93 10.11
N SER A 110 -17.36 6.13 9.97
CA SER A 110 -18.08 7.37 9.72
C SER A 110 -18.38 7.60 8.24
N GLY A 111 -17.81 6.80 7.34
CA GLY A 111 -17.86 7.02 5.88
C GLY A 111 -17.08 8.25 5.38
N VAL A 112 -16.49 9.04 6.29
CA VAL A 112 -15.68 10.23 5.94
C VAL A 112 -14.25 9.79 5.68
N TYR A 113 -13.65 10.31 4.59
CA TYR A 113 -12.27 10.05 4.22
C TYR A 113 -11.52 11.35 3.94
N VAL A 114 -10.31 11.45 4.46
CA VAL A 114 -9.39 12.54 4.13
C VAL A 114 -8.60 12.18 2.86
N GLY A 115 -8.39 13.16 1.99
CA GLY A 115 -7.61 13.03 0.77
C GLY A 115 -6.09 13.10 1.00
N PHE A 116 -5.34 13.15 -0.10
CA PHE A 116 -3.88 13.33 -0.06
C PHE A 116 -3.51 14.75 0.38
N GLN A 117 -2.66 14.89 1.39
CA GLN A 117 -2.41 16.17 2.08
C GLN A 117 -1.19 16.97 1.59
N GLU A 118 -0.37 16.50 0.64
CA GLU A 118 0.81 17.32 0.23
C GLU A 118 0.44 18.65 -0.46
N LEU A 119 -0.80 18.80 -0.96
CA LEU A 119 -1.24 20.00 -1.68
C LEU A 119 -1.91 21.05 -0.78
N HIS A 120 -2.60 20.65 0.30
CA HIS A 120 -3.33 21.59 1.15
C HIS A 120 -2.37 22.54 1.88
N GLU A 121 -1.27 22.01 2.41
CA GLU A 121 -0.21 22.81 3.05
C GLU A 121 0.51 23.77 2.08
N ALA A 122 0.51 23.50 0.77
CA ALA A 122 1.16 24.36 -0.23
C ALA A 122 0.22 25.40 -0.85
N MET A 123 -1.10 25.22 -0.72
CA MET A 123 -2.13 26.16 -1.21
C MET A 123 -2.61 27.13 -0.13
N ASP A 124 -2.32 26.84 1.15
CA ASP A 124 -2.58 27.71 2.31
C ASP A 124 -1.34 28.58 2.70
N MET A 125 -0.30 28.62 1.87
CA MET A 125 0.88 29.51 2.00
C MET A 125 0.85 30.64 0.97
#